data_AF-A0AA88KK45-F1
#
_entry.id   AF-A0AA88KK45-F1
#
_cell.length_a   1.000
_cell.length_b   1.000
_cell.length_c   1.000
_cell.angle_alpha   90.00
_cell.angle_beta   90.00
_cell.angle_gamma   90.00
#
_symmetry.space_group_name_H-M   'P 1'
#
loop_
_entity.id
_entity.type
_entity.pdbx_description
1 polymer ?
#
loop_
_entity_poly.entity_id
_entity_poly.type
_entity_poly.pdbx_seq_one_letter_code
_entity_poly.pdbx_strand_id
1 'polypeptide(L)'
;MKSNRALTVVAVIVVCLLSLTTSLVLSARTKSLSRNTSKVCLRYTSSDTIASLGGTFLGFTIRPLPKICPGPTGTCDLYITPVSCLGWNGPLGGYGPLASLGPLSHEIPSPNNSWEILRKFVQQLLGSDNSDAIRFFMINNVQNPLSAAGPLGDSYFTVMPTINDFTKHMQGLGVWSILGPIGPLGALGPLGPLGPMGIHNYQRNSDGDYIDANGKIQTTLNVKWDEKTSIQWPLFEDYTRDRAIQLGKQGKLDSSFMVSAVGSLTPDVYTITVTEPQYVTVLTAPSIYAKNFLMTVKEKKSKQIIAKTGSSVYFTPWLQFFVEPSSLANGPLQFEISVAVDPLDCGLASVFECFMEYYLYVVGSTKQMLRKPSIAYSGPYINKSC
;
A
#
# COMPACT_ATOMS: atom_id res chain seq x y z
N MET A 1 52.25 -37.52 42.27
CA MET A 1 52.24 -36.67 41.05
C MET A 1 51.35 -37.30 40.00
N LYS A 2 50.59 -36.46 39.31
CA LYS A 2 49.52 -36.72 38.33
C LYS A 2 49.89 -37.73 37.21
N SER A 3 48.92 -38.54 36.74
CA SER A 3 48.41 -38.51 35.33
C SER A 3 47.56 -39.74 34.96
N ASN A 4 46.27 -39.48 34.72
CA ASN A 4 45.37 -39.94 33.65
C ASN A 4 45.28 -41.41 33.13
N ARG A 5 44.01 -41.85 33.14
CA ARG A 5 43.19 -42.38 32.02
C ARG A 5 43.29 -43.87 31.69
N ALA A 6 42.50 -44.65 32.42
CA ALA A 6 41.91 -45.90 31.98
C ALA A 6 40.73 -45.61 31.03
N LEU A 7 41.02 -45.63 29.73
CA LEU A 7 40.04 -45.82 28.67
C LEU A 7 40.00 -47.32 28.36
N THR A 8 38.85 -47.81 27.90
CA THR A 8 38.61 -49.17 27.35
C THR A 8 38.22 -50.23 28.39
N VAL A 9 37.20 -51.03 28.06
CA VAL A 9 36.61 -52.17 28.80
C VAL A 9 35.40 -51.84 29.70
N VAL A 10 34.31 -51.29 29.13
CA VAL A 10 32.92 -51.63 29.55
C VAL A 10 31.97 -51.61 28.33
N ALA A 11 32.45 -52.17 27.22
CA ALA A 11 31.57 -52.69 26.18
C ALA A 11 31.60 -54.20 26.35
N VAL A 12 30.45 -54.85 26.62
CA VAL A 12 30.12 -56.30 26.45
C VAL A 12 29.18 -56.86 27.53
N ILE A 13 28.87 -56.19 28.64
CA ILE A 13 27.94 -56.74 29.64
C ILE A 13 26.68 -55.85 29.71
N VAL A 14 25.51 -56.49 29.71
CA VAL A 14 24.14 -55.92 29.59
C VAL A 14 23.59 -55.91 28.15
N VAL A 15 24.02 -56.89 27.35
CA VAL A 15 23.12 -57.60 26.42
C VAL A 15 22.58 -58.82 27.20
N CYS A 16 21.26 -59.03 27.16
CA CYS A 16 20.50 -60.12 27.79
C CYS A 16 20.33 -60.04 29.31
N LEU A 17 19.24 -59.38 29.76
CA LEU A 17 18.23 -59.94 30.68
C LEU A 17 17.15 -58.88 30.97
N LEU A 18 15.88 -59.31 31.04
CA LEU A 18 14.64 -58.56 31.29
C LEU A 18 13.99 -58.00 30.00
N SER A 19 13.21 -58.74 29.22
CA SER A 19 11.98 -59.50 29.51
C SER A 19 10.80 -58.63 29.99
N LEU A 20 9.77 -58.55 29.14
CA LEU A 20 8.37 -58.19 29.38
C LEU A 20 8.07 -56.78 29.95
N THR A 21 7.62 -55.88 29.07
CA THR A 21 6.25 -55.33 29.14
C THR A 21 5.87 -54.76 27.76
N THR A 22 5.06 -55.52 27.02
CA THR A 22 4.35 -55.02 25.84
C THR A 22 3.21 -54.12 26.30
N SER A 23 3.48 -52.81 26.40
CA SER A 23 2.41 -51.82 26.44
C SER A 23 2.01 -51.51 25.00
N LEU A 24 0.83 -52.00 24.60
CA LEU A 24 0.09 -51.51 23.45
C LEU A 24 -0.17 -50.00 23.65
N VAL A 25 0.75 -49.16 23.21
CA VAL A 25 0.42 -47.78 22.87
C VAL A 25 -0.23 -47.86 21.51
N LEU A 26 -1.56 -47.83 21.51
CA LEU A 26 -2.32 -47.39 20.35
C LEU A 26 -1.80 -45.98 20.02
N SER A 27 -0.79 -45.90 19.16
CA SER A 27 -0.51 -44.68 18.42
C SER A 27 -1.73 -44.50 17.54
N ALA A 28 -2.74 -43.80 18.06
CA ALA A 28 -3.68 -43.09 17.24
C ALA A 28 -2.81 -42.20 16.36
N ARG A 29 -2.49 -42.72 15.18
CA ARG A 29 -1.97 -41.98 14.05
C ARG A 29 -3.14 -41.07 13.69
N THR A 30 -3.32 -40.01 14.48
CA THR A 30 -3.90 -38.78 13.97
C THR A 30 -3.04 -38.52 12.76
N LYS A 31 -3.59 -38.87 11.59
CA LYS A 31 -3.25 -38.17 10.37
C LYS A 31 -3.43 -36.72 10.78
N SER A 32 -2.33 -36.08 11.17
CA SER A 32 -2.19 -34.65 11.07
C SER A 32 -2.61 -34.42 9.64
N LEU A 33 -3.87 -34.03 9.45
CA LEU A 33 -4.30 -33.43 8.22
C LEU A 33 -3.28 -32.32 8.07
N SER A 34 -2.30 -32.55 7.19
CA SER A 34 -1.46 -31.52 6.62
C SER A 34 -2.43 -30.40 6.33
N ARG A 35 -2.42 -29.41 7.24
CA ARG A 35 -3.37 -28.31 7.24
C ARG A 35 -2.97 -27.59 5.97
N ASN A 36 -3.66 -27.93 4.89
CA ASN A 36 -3.35 -27.50 3.55
C ASN A 36 -3.31 -25.98 3.68
N THR A 37 -2.11 -25.40 3.74
CA THR A 37 -1.94 -23.98 3.90
C THR A 37 -2.49 -23.45 2.60
N SER A 38 -3.76 -23.03 2.61
CA SER A 38 -4.48 -22.61 1.43
C SER A 38 -3.62 -21.54 0.77
N LYS A 39 -3.07 -21.88 -0.40
CA LYS A 39 -2.21 -20.98 -1.16
C LYS A 39 -2.99 -19.69 -1.38
N VAL A 40 -2.46 -18.57 -0.92
CA VAL A 40 -3.16 -17.29 -1.00
C VAL A 40 -3.04 -16.82 -2.45
N CYS A 41 -4.16 -16.79 -3.15
CA CYS A 41 -4.22 -16.40 -4.55
C CYS A 41 -4.70 -14.95 -4.67
N LEU A 42 -3.82 -14.01 -4.99
CA LEU A 42 -4.17 -12.60 -5.11
C LEU A 42 -4.14 -12.14 -6.56
N ARG A 43 -5.07 -11.26 -6.90
CA ARG A 43 -5.07 -10.53 -8.18
C ARG A 43 -4.34 -9.21 -7.99
N TYR A 44 -3.54 -8.82 -8.97
CA TYR A 44 -2.82 -7.55 -8.93
C TYR A 44 -2.64 -6.93 -10.31
N THR A 45 -2.42 -5.62 -10.31
CA THR A 45 -1.96 -4.81 -11.43
C THR A 45 -0.78 -3.96 -10.95
N SER A 46 0.10 -3.55 -11.85
CA SER A 46 1.31 -2.78 -11.53
C SER A 46 1.80 -1.99 -12.72
N SER A 47 2.69 -1.03 -12.46
CA SER A 47 3.32 -0.27 -13.55
C SER A 47 3.97 -1.18 -14.61
N ASP A 48 4.57 -2.31 -14.21
CA ASP A 48 5.19 -3.26 -15.14
C ASP A 48 4.17 -4.08 -15.93
N THR A 49 3.05 -4.48 -15.32
CA THR A 49 1.99 -5.17 -16.06
C THR A 49 1.27 -4.22 -17.02
N ILE A 50 1.17 -2.93 -16.70
CA ILE A 50 0.72 -1.92 -17.68
C ILE A 50 1.76 -1.74 -18.79
N ALA A 51 3.06 -1.67 -18.47
CA ALA A 51 4.12 -1.54 -19.47
C ALA A 51 4.12 -2.71 -20.47
N SER A 52 3.75 -3.91 -20.02
CA SER A 52 3.62 -5.10 -20.88
C SER A 52 2.56 -4.98 -21.98
N LEU A 53 1.65 -3.98 -21.90
CA LEU A 53 0.71 -3.65 -22.97
C LEU A 53 1.39 -2.95 -24.17
N GLY A 54 2.68 -2.62 -24.09
CA GLY A 54 3.43 -2.06 -25.22
C GLY A 54 2.93 -0.69 -25.69
N GLY A 55 2.26 0.06 -24.81
CA GLY A 55 1.76 1.40 -25.12
C GLY A 55 0.54 1.41 -26.06
N THR A 56 -0.16 0.29 -26.25
CA THR A 56 -1.41 0.26 -27.01
C THR A 56 -2.50 -0.57 -26.33
N PHE A 57 -3.76 -0.18 -26.51
CA PHE A 57 -4.93 -0.98 -26.17
C PHE A 57 -5.33 -1.94 -27.30
N LEU A 58 -4.78 -1.76 -28.52
CA LEU A 58 -5.11 -2.56 -29.69
C LEU A 58 -4.59 -4.00 -29.56
N GLY A 59 -5.43 -4.99 -29.85
CA GLY A 59 -5.06 -6.41 -29.80
C GLY A 59 -5.10 -7.05 -28.40
N PHE A 60 -5.27 -6.27 -27.33
CA PHE A 60 -5.37 -6.79 -25.97
C PHE A 60 -6.83 -6.99 -25.55
N THR A 61 -7.14 -8.12 -24.92
CA THR A 61 -8.49 -8.43 -24.40
C THR A 61 -8.78 -7.67 -23.10
N ILE A 62 -8.50 -6.36 -23.05
CA ILE A 62 -8.79 -5.51 -21.90
C ILE A 62 -10.29 -5.31 -21.82
N ARG A 63 -10.87 -5.68 -20.68
CA ARG A 63 -12.30 -5.53 -20.41
C ARG A 63 -12.51 -4.80 -19.09
N PRO A 64 -13.41 -3.80 -19.06
CA PRO A 64 -14.18 -3.27 -20.19
C PRO A 64 -13.29 -2.49 -21.18
N LEU A 65 -13.59 -2.61 -22.48
CA LEU A 65 -12.89 -1.87 -23.52
C LEU A 65 -13.20 -0.37 -23.39
N PRO A 66 -12.19 0.52 -23.41
CA PRO A 66 -12.42 1.94 -23.51
C PRO A 66 -13.11 2.31 -24.85
N LYS A 67 -14.17 3.10 -24.80
CA LYS A 67 -14.99 3.53 -25.95
C LYS A 67 -14.75 4.99 -26.35
N ILE A 68 -14.48 5.87 -25.38
CA ILE A 68 -14.30 7.31 -25.57
C ILE A 68 -12.86 7.65 -25.18
N CYS A 69 -12.02 7.82 -26.20
CA CYS A 69 -10.60 8.13 -26.03
C CYS A 69 -10.30 9.50 -26.67
N PRO A 70 -9.59 10.41 -25.98
CA PRO A 70 -9.32 11.75 -26.49
C PRO A 70 -8.16 11.81 -27.50
N GLY A 71 -7.55 10.66 -27.85
CA GLY A 71 -6.39 10.63 -28.74
C GLY A 71 -6.73 11.03 -30.18
N PRO A 72 -5.77 11.59 -30.94
CA PRO A 72 -5.98 12.05 -32.31
C PRO A 72 -6.38 10.92 -33.27
N THR A 73 -6.05 9.68 -32.91
CA THR A 73 -6.40 8.45 -33.64
C THR A 73 -7.68 7.77 -33.12
N GLY A 74 -8.34 8.34 -32.11
CA GLY A 74 -9.46 7.71 -31.40
C GLY A 74 -9.05 6.54 -30.51
N THR A 75 -7.75 6.32 -30.25
CA THR A 75 -7.26 5.27 -29.35
C THR A 75 -6.95 5.82 -27.95
N CYS A 76 -7.05 4.95 -26.94
CA CYS A 76 -6.75 5.29 -25.53
C CYS A 76 -5.25 5.16 -25.21
N ASP A 77 -4.43 4.92 -26.22
CA ASP A 77 -3.00 4.61 -26.11
C ASP A 77 -2.23 5.74 -25.41
N LEU A 78 -2.60 7.00 -25.68
CA LEU A 78 -2.01 8.18 -25.03
C LEU A 78 -1.96 8.07 -23.51
N TYR A 79 -2.95 7.42 -22.89
CA TYR A 79 -3.06 7.31 -21.44
C TYR A 79 -2.11 6.27 -20.83
N ILE A 80 -1.53 5.37 -21.62
CA ILE A 80 -0.59 4.34 -21.15
C ILE A 80 0.80 4.50 -21.75
N THR A 81 1.12 5.71 -22.25
CA THR A 81 2.46 6.04 -22.71
C THR A 81 3.37 6.48 -21.55
N PRO A 82 4.69 6.40 -21.70
CA PRO A 82 5.67 6.90 -20.72
C PRO A 82 5.52 8.38 -20.34
N VAL A 83 4.86 9.18 -21.19
CA VAL A 83 4.62 10.61 -20.98
C VAL A 83 3.20 10.90 -20.47
N SER A 84 2.42 9.85 -20.17
CA SER A 84 1.08 9.98 -19.63
C SER A 84 1.08 10.27 -18.12
N CYS A 85 -0.10 10.29 -17.53
CA CYS A 85 -0.29 10.39 -16.09
C CYS A 85 0.34 9.24 -15.26
N LEU A 86 0.70 8.12 -15.90
CA LEU A 86 1.44 7.02 -15.26
C LEU A 86 2.97 7.17 -15.37
N GLY A 87 3.41 8.09 -16.23
CA GLY A 87 4.81 8.38 -16.49
C GLY A 87 5.53 9.04 -15.32
N TRP A 88 6.86 9.04 -15.39
CA TRP A 88 7.74 9.71 -14.41
C TRP A 88 7.65 11.25 -14.45
N ASN A 89 7.05 11.83 -15.50
CA ASN A 89 6.67 13.25 -15.55
C ASN A 89 5.20 13.50 -15.16
N GLY A 90 4.46 12.43 -14.88
CA GLY A 90 3.07 12.51 -14.46
C GLY A 90 2.93 12.89 -12.97
N PRO A 91 1.70 12.96 -12.45
CA PRO A 91 1.42 13.26 -11.05
C PRO A 91 1.95 12.22 -10.05
N LEU A 92 2.39 11.05 -10.52
CA LEU A 92 3.04 10.03 -9.69
C LEU A 92 4.57 10.13 -9.71
N GLY A 93 5.13 10.96 -10.57
CA GLY A 93 6.58 11.10 -10.76
C GLY A 93 7.24 12.04 -9.76
N GLY A 94 8.56 12.25 -9.93
CA GLY A 94 9.36 13.11 -9.04
C GLY A 94 8.97 14.59 -9.04
N TYR A 95 8.18 15.05 -10.01
CA TYR A 95 7.60 16.39 -10.06
C TYR A 95 6.13 16.44 -9.64
N GLY A 96 5.56 15.30 -9.25
CA GLY A 96 4.18 15.18 -8.82
C GLY A 96 3.96 15.74 -7.41
N PRO A 97 2.69 15.91 -7.00
CA PRO A 97 2.34 16.39 -5.66
C PRO A 97 2.73 15.44 -4.52
N LEU A 98 3.16 14.21 -4.82
CA LEU A 98 3.63 13.21 -3.86
C LEU A 98 5.15 13.03 -3.90
N ALA A 99 5.88 13.98 -4.47
CA ALA A 99 7.34 13.94 -4.50
C ALA A 99 7.94 15.09 -3.69
N SER A 100 9.26 15.27 -3.78
CA SER A 100 10.05 16.27 -3.04
C SER A 100 9.66 17.73 -3.31
N LEU A 101 8.96 18.01 -4.42
CA LEU A 101 8.41 19.35 -4.71
C LEU A 101 6.94 19.52 -4.25
N GLY A 102 6.34 18.44 -3.76
CA GLY A 102 4.95 18.41 -3.31
C GLY A 102 4.77 18.97 -1.89
N PRO A 103 3.50 19.18 -1.46
CA PRO A 103 3.17 19.68 -0.13
C PRO A 103 3.56 18.74 1.03
N LEU A 104 3.95 17.50 0.75
CA LEU A 104 4.38 16.52 1.74
C LEU A 104 5.92 16.42 1.87
N SER A 105 6.66 17.23 1.12
CA SER A 105 8.12 17.21 1.13
C SER A 105 8.70 17.51 2.51
N HIS A 106 9.76 16.79 2.87
CA HIS A 106 10.57 17.05 4.05
C HIS A 106 11.82 17.91 3.73
N GLU A 107 12.16 18.06 2.45
CA GLU A 107 13.40 18.72 1.97
C GLU A 107 13.20 20.21 1.74
N ILE A 108 12.14 20.56 1.03
CA ILE A 108 11.63 21.92 1.05
C ILE A 108 10.91 21.99 2.39
N PRO A 109 11.05 23.07 3.18
CA PRO A 109 10.03 23.38 4.14
C PRO A 109 8.74 23.57 3.34
N SER A 110 8.01 22.47 3.08
CA SER A 110 6.55 22.47 3.04
C SER A 110 6.25 23.35 4.22
N PRO A 111 5.68 24.55 4.00
CA PRO A 111 5.56 25.49 5.07
C PRO A 111 5.03 24.67 6.24
N ASN A 112 5.78 24.56 7.35
CA ASN A 112 5.30 23.84 8.53
C ASN A 112 4.00 24.49 9.07
N ASN A 113 3.59 25.54 8.37
CA ASN A 113 2.40 26.32 8.39
C ASN A 113 1.62 26.29 7.05
N SER A 114 1.65 25.30 6.16
CA SER A 114 0.86 25.32 4.91
C SER A 114 -0.61 25.15 5.25
N TRP A 115 -0.88 24.24 6.19
CA TRP A 115 -2.16 24.18 6.86
C TRP A 115 -2.44 25.48 7.61
N GLU A 116 -1.49 26.08 8.31
CA GLU A 116 -1.69 27.39 8.94
C GLU A 116 -1.94 28.53 7.94
N ILE A 117 -1.37 28.47 6.73
CA ILE A 117 -1.55 29.43 5.64
C ILE A 117 -2.92 29.21 5.02
N LEU A 118 -3.31 27.96 4.74
CA LEU A 118 -4.66 27.61 4.30
C LEU A 118 -5.69 27.97 5.37
N ARG A 119 -5.42 27.68 6.65
CA ARG A 119 -6.24 28.03 7.80
C ARG A 119 -6.35 29.55 7.92
N LYS A 120 -5.24 30.30 7.81
CA LYS A 120 -5.25 31.77 7.82
C LYS A 120 -5.97 32.35 6.61
N PHE A 121 -5.79 31.77 5.42
CA PHE A 121 -6.47 32.16 4.19
C PHE A 121 -7.98 31.93 4.30
N VAL A 122 -8.39 30.75 4.78
CA VAL A 122 -9.79 30.43 5.02
C VAL A 122 -10.36 31.26 6.16
N GLN A 123 -9.59 31.54 7.22
CA GLN A 123 -9.99 32.47 8.28
C GLN A 123 -10.13 33.91 7.77
N GLN A 124 -9.29 34.34 6.83
CA GLN A 124 -9.40 35.65 6.19
C GLN A 124 -10.61 35.73 5.26
N LEU A 125 -10.93 34.66 4.54
CA LEU A 125 -12.07 34.62 3.62
C LEU A 125 -13.41 34.39 4.33
N LEU A 126 -13.43 33.56 5.37
CA LEU A 126 -14.66 33.08 5.99
C LEU A 126 -14.85 33.58 7.44
N GLY A 127 -13.79 33.99 8.15
CA GLY A 127 -13.80 34.41 9.57
C GLY A 127 -13.04 33.45 10.52
N SER A 128 -12.64 33.95 11.70
CA SER A 128 -11.79 33.24 12.68
C SER A 128 -12.38 31.94 13.26
N ASP A 129 -13.70 31.83 13.33
CA ASP A 129 -14.44 30.72 13.95
C ASP A 129 -14.58 29.48 13.04
N ASN A 130 -13.97 29.50 11.84
CA ASN A 130 -14.25 28.50 10.81
C ASN A 130 -13.34 27.28 10.76
N SER A 131 -12.33 27.11 11.61
CA SER A 131 -11.61 25.82 11.67
C SER A 131 -12.56 24.67 12.01
N ASP A 132 -13.55 24.93 12.86
CA ASP A 132 -14.64 24.00 13.16
C ASP A 132 -15.62 23.87 11.98
N ALA A 133 -15.82 24.93 11.21
CA ALA A 133 -16.63 24.89 9.99
C ALA A 133 -15.98 24.03 8.89
N ILE A 134 -14.66 24.15 8.65
CA ILE A 134 -13.97 23.30 7.67
C ILE A 134 -13.96 21.84 8.16
N ARG A 135 -13.67 21.61 9.45
CA ARG A 135 -13.81 20.27 10.04
C ARG A 135 -15.24 19.74 9.87
N PHE A 136 -16.24 20.59 10.03
CA PHE A 136 -17.62 20.22 9.76
C PHE A 136 -17.80 19.79 8.30
N PHE A 137 -17.39 20.57 7.32
CA PHE A 137 -17.52 20.22 5.90
C PHE A 137 -16.73 18.96 5.50
N MET A 138 -15.57 18.72 6.11
CA MET A 138 -14.66 17.65 5.70
C MET A 138 -14.86 16.34 6.47
N ILE A 139 -15.50 16.36 7.64
CA ILE A 139 -15.67 15.17 8.51
C ILE A 139 -17.11 15.02 9.03
N ASN A 140 -17.75 16.09 9.49
CA ASN A 140 -19.04 15.99 10.18
C ASN A 140 -20.27 16.21 9.27
N ASN A 141 -20.08 16.62 8.01
CA ASN A 141 -21.14 16.89 7.04
C ASN A 141 -21.40 15.65 6.17
N VAL A 142 -22.65 15.33 5.84
CA VAL A 142 -23.00 14.19 4.96
C VAL A 142 -22.52 14.35 3.51
N GLN A 143 -22.03 15.53 3.12
CA GLN A 143 -21.44 15.82 1.80
C GLN A 143 -19.90 15.85 1.83
N ASN A 144 -19.28 15.35 2.91
CA ASN A 144 -17.83 15.28 2.99
C ASN A 144 -17.23 14.26 1.99
N PRO A 145 -15.94 14.36 1.64
CA PRO A 145 -15.31 13.45 0.68
C PRO A 145 -15.31 11.96 1.06
N LEU A 146 -15.45 11.64 2.35
CA LEU A 146 -15.49 10.29 2.89
C LEU A 146 -16.93 9.84 3.23
N SER A 147 -17.94 10.58 2.75
CA SER A 147 -19.35 10.25 2.96
C SER A 147 -19.89 9.27 1.91
N ALA A 148 -21.15 8.86 2.08
CA ALA A 148 -21.89 8.06 1.10
C ALA A 148 -22.00 8.73 -0.27
N ALA A 149 -21.95 10.05 -0.36
CA ALA A 149 -21.97 10.79 -1.64
C ALA A 149 -20.56 11.04 -2.20
N GLY A 150 -19.52 10.90 -1.37
CA GLY A 150 -18.14 11.17 -1.73
C GLY A 150 -17.54 10.18 -2.74
N PRO A 151 -16.29 10.41 -3.19
CA PRO A 151 -15.55 9.54 -4.10
C PRO A 151 -15.26 8.12 -3.57
N LEU A 152 -15.41 7.89 -2.27
CA LEU A 152 -15.39 6.57 -1.62
C LEU A 152 -16.81 6.00 -1.36
N GLY A 153 -17.80 6.85 -1.59
CA GLY A 153 -19.22 6.60 -1.48
C GLY A 153 -19.80 5.84 -2.65
N ASP A 154 -21.07 6.11 -2.92
CA ASP A 154 -21.83 5.55 -4.01
C ASP A 154 -21.34 6.10 -5.35
N SER A 155 -20.81 7.33 -5.37
CA SER A 155 -20.19 7.95 -6.54
C SER A 155 -19.06 7.11 -7.13
N TYR A 156 -18.31 6.38 -6.30
CA TYR A 156 -17.30 5.42 -6.76
C TYR A 156 -17.89 4.37 -7.71
N PHE A 157 -19.13 3.91 -7.46
CA PHE A 157 -19.77 2.82 -8.19
C PHE A 157 -20.70 3.29 -9.30
N THR A 158 -21.39 4.41 -9.10
CA THR A 158 -22.48 4.85 -9.97
C THR A 158 -22.11 6.02 -10.86
N VAL A 159 -21.26 6.93 -10.39
CA VAL A 159 -20.88 8.15 -11.11
C VAL A 159 -19.56 7.96 -11.84
N MET A 160 -18.53 7.49 -11.14
CA MET A 160 -17.18 7.36 -11.70
C MET A 160 -17.13 6.50 -12.99
N PRO A 161 -17.85 5.37 -13.11
CA PRO A 161 -17.88 4.61 -14.36
C PRO A 161 -18.63 5.26 -15.52
N THR A 162 -19.42 6.31 -15.27
CA THR A 162 -20.27 6.96 -16.28
C THR A 162 -19.69 8.27 -16.81
N ILE A 163 -18.66 8.83 -16.16
CA ILE A 163 -17.98 10.05 -16.62
C ILE A 163 -17.30 9.79 -17.98
N ASN A 164 -16.41 8.80 -18.04
CA ASN A 164 -15.77 8.30 -19.27
C ASN A 164 -15.02 6.98 -19.00
N ASP A 165 -14.40 6.40 -20.02
CA ASP A 165 -13.68 5.13 -19.86
C ASP A 165 -12.37 5.25 -19.07
N PHE A 166 -11.73 6.42 -19.08
CA PHE A 166 -10.55 6.69 -18.24
C PHE A 166 -10.89 6.57 -16.75
N THR A 167 -11.91 7.30 -16.32
CA THR A 167 -12.41 7.31 -14.94
C THR A 167 -12.95 5.95 -14.50
N LYS A 168 -13.55 5.18 -15.42
CA LYS A 168 -13.92 3.79 -15.14
C LYS A 168 -12.71 2.97 -14.66
N HIS A 169 -11.63 2.97 -15.44
CA HIS A 169 -10.39 2.22 -15.16
C HIS A 169 -9.53 2.81 -14.03
N MET A 170 -9.94 3.91 -13.40
CA MET A 170 -9.37 4.39 -12.14
C MET A 170 -9.94 3.64 -10.92
N GLN A 171 -10.95 2.78 -11.09
CA GLN A 171 -11.40 1.88 -10.03
C GLN A 171 -10.40 0.73 -9.79
N GLY A 172 -10.59 0.01 -8.69
CA GLY A 172 -9.73 -1.10 -8.26
C GLY A 172 -9.44 -2.13 -9.34
N LEU A 173 -8.14 -2.46 -9.47
CA LEU A 173 -7.52 -3.30 -10.49
C LEU A 173 -7.65 -2.81 -11.94
N GLY A 174 -8.25 -1.65 -12.19
CA GLY A 174 -8.25 -1.02 -13.51
C GLY A 174 -6.85 -0.53 -13.91
N VAL A 175 -6.68 -0.21 -15.20
CA VAL A 175 -5.39 0.19 -15.79
C VAL A 175 -4.79 1.42 -15.10
N TRP A 176 -5.64 2.37 -14.68
CA TRP A 176 -5.25 3.63 -14.03
C TRP A 176 -5.65 3.67 -12.56
N SER A 177 -5.85 2.51 -11.94
CA SER A 177 -6.33 2.38 -10.55
C SER A 177 -5.51 3.16 -9.52
N ILE A 178 -4.20 3.30 -9.74
CA ILE A 178 -3.29 4.10 -8.91
C ILE A 178 -3.66 5.59 -8.83
N LEU A 179 -4.29 6.13 -9.87
CA LEU A 179 -4.76 7.52 -9.92
C LEU A 179 -6.15 7.70 -9.30
N GLY A 180 -6.82 6.59 -8.98
CA GLY A 180 -8.19 6.58 -8.49
C GLY A 180 -8.38 6.99 -7.03
N PRO A 181 -9.64 7.03 -6.56
CA PRO A 181 -9.98 7.35 -5.17
C PRO A 181 -9.34 6.46 -4.10
N ILE A 182 -8.95 5.24 -4.46
CA ILE A 182 -8.28 4.26 -3.58
C ILE A 182 -6.75 4.20 -3.80
N GLY A 183 -6.20 5.16 -4.54
CA GLY A 183 -4.78 5.36 -4.70
C GLY A 183 -4.22 6.50 -3.81
N PRO A 184 -2.91 6.77 -3.88
CA PRO A 184 -2.24 7.81 -3.09
C PRO A 184 -2.72 9.24 -3.34
N LEU A 185 -3.31 9.53 -4.50
CA LEU A 185 -3.92 10.83 -4.78
C LEU A 185 -5.39 10.90 -4.35
N GLY A 186 -5.93 9.80 -3.82
CA GLY A 186 -7.32 9.68 -3.41
C GLY A 186 -7.61 10.20 -2.00
N ALA A 187 -8.86 10.05 -1.57
CA ALA A 187 -9.32 10.63 -0.30
C ALA A 187 -8.77 9.93 0.96
N LEU A 188 -8.31 8.68 0.85
CA LEU A 188 -7.56 7.98 1.91
C LEU A 188 -6.04 8.13 1.75
N GLY A 189 -5.57 8.87 0.74
CA GLY A 189 -4.16 9.16 0.57
C GLY A 189 -3.67 10.25 1.50
N PRO A 190 -2.36 10.56 1.48
CA PRO A 190 -1.74 11.57 2.34
C PRO A 190 -2.23 13.00 2.10
N LEU A 191 -2.73 13.31 0.90
CA LEU A 191 -3.33 14.62 0.58
C LEU A 191 -4.83 14.66 0.90
N GLY A 192 -5.39 13.56 1.38
CA GLY A 192 -6.78 13.45 1.78
C GLY A 192 -7.07 14.08 3.15
N PRO A 193 -8.35 14.12 3.56
CA PRO A 193 -8.77 14.78 4.80
C PRO A 193 -8.20 14.16 6.08
N LEU A 194 -7.68 12.93 6.01
CA LEU A 194 -7.14 12.16 7.12
C LEU A 194 -5.61 11.99 7.07
N GLY A 195 -4.95 12.61 6.09
CA GLY A 195 -3.49 12.58 5.97
C GLY A 195 -2.79 13.68 6.77
N PRO A 196 -1.46 13.81 6.62
CA PRO A 196 -0.63 14.74 7.42
C PRO A 196 -1.04 16.21 7.31
N MET A 197 -1.67 16.57 6.20
CA MET A 197 -2.18 17.92 5.92
C MET A 197 -3.70 18.03 6.13
N GLY A 198 -4.32 16.98 6.66
CA GLY A 198 -5.75 16.83 6.86
C GLY A 198 -6.30 17.56 8.09
N ILE A 199 -7.62 17.53 8.26
CA ILE A 199 -8.35 18.36 9.24
C ILE A 199 -8.89 17.48 10.39
N HIS A 200 -8.09 16.52 10.85
CA HIS A 200 -8.44 15.63 11.95
C HIS A 200 -8.14 16.24 13.35
N ASN A 201 -7.33 17.31 13.40
CA ASN A 201 -6.88 18.03 14.61
C ASN A 201 -6.09 17.18 15.61
N TYR A 202 -5.40 16.14 15.14
CA TYR A 202 -4.43 15.44 15.99
C TYR A 202 -3.06 16.08 15.82
N GLN A 203 -2.29 16.14 16.91
CA GLN A 203 -0.88 16.52 16.83
C GLN A 203 -0.09 15.31 16.34
N ARG A 204 1.06 15.55 15.70
CA ARG A 204 1.99 14.50 15.29
C ARG A 204 3.18 14.49 16.22
N ASN A 205 3.58 13.31 16.72
CA ASN A 205 4.83 13.18 17.47
C ASN A 205 6.05 13.08 16.52
N SER A 206 7.25 12.91 17.06
CA SER A 206 8.49 12.79 16.26
C SER A 206 8.56 11.51 15.42
N ASP A 207 7.82 10.47 15.82
CA ASP A 207 7.80 9.18 15.12
C ASP A 207 6.78 9.14 13.97
N GLY A 208 5.91 10.16 13.89
CA GLY A 208 4.84 10.25 12.91
C GLY A 208 3.46 9.82 13.42
N ASP A 209 3.35 9.33 14.67
CA ASP A 209 2.05 8.94 15.23
C ASP A 209 1.19 10.19 15.48
N TYR A 210 -0.10 10.09 15.17
CA TYR A 210 -1.07 11.07 15.61
C TYR A 210 -1.44 10.85 17.08
N ILE A 211 -1.49 11.93 17.85
CA ILE A 211 -1.84 11.93 19.27
C ILE A 211 -2.97 12.92 19.56
N ASP A 212 -3.85 12.54 20.48
CA ASP A 212 -4.87 13.44 21.02
C ASP A 212 -4.31 14.40 22.08
N ALA A 213 -5.17 15.26 22.62
CA ALA A 213 -4.80 16.24 23.64
C ALA A 213 -4.25 15.62 24.94
N ASN A 214 -4.49 14.32 25.19
CA ASN A 214 -3.96 13.59 26.34
C ASN A 214 -2.68 12.81 26.00
N GLY A 215 -2.15 12.97 24.78
CA GLY A 215 -0.97 12.26 24.30
C GLY A 215 -1.24 10.79 23.91
N LYS A 216 -2.51 10.37 23.80
CA LYS A 216 -2.84 9.00 23.38
C LYS A 216 -2.77 8.89 21.86
N ILE A 217 -2.10 7.85 21.38
CA ILE A 217 -2.00 7.53 19.95
C ILE A 217 -3.38 7.24 19.38
N GLN A 218 -3.68 7.86 18.23
CA GLN A 218 -4.88 7.69 17.44
C GLN A 218 -4.48 7.19 16.06
N THR A 219 -5.13 6.12 15.60
CA THR A 219 -4.89 5.53 14.27
C THR A 219 -6.16 5.53 13.41
N THR A 220 -7.27 6.06 13.94
CA THR A 220 -8.56 6.10 13.26
C THR A 220 -9.34 7.34 13.64
N LEU A 221 -10.30 7.72 12.80
CA LEU A 221 -11.24 8.79 13.05
C LEU A 221 -12.67 8.38 12.64
N ASN A 222 -13.66 8.70 13.47
CA ASN A 222 -15.06 8.56 13.10
C ASN A 222 -15.50 9.72 12.21
N VAL A 223 -16.02 9.39 11.03
CA VAL A 223 -16.47 10.35 10.02
C VAL A 223 -17.94 10.11 9.72
N LYS A 224 -18.71 11.19 9.54
CA LYS A 224 -20.12 11.08 9.18
C LYS A 224 -20.25 10.51 7.78
N TRP A 225 -20.95 9.39 7.65
CA TRP A 225 -21.15 8.73 6.35
C TRP A 225 -22.45 9.18 5.70
N ASP A 226 -23.53 9.21 6.48
CA ASP A 226 -24.84 9.73 6.11
C ASP A 226 -25.51 10.35 7.35
N GLU A 227 -26.81 10.66 7.28
CA GLU A 227 -27.52 11.29 8.40
C GLU A 227 -27.54 10.45 9.69
N LYS A 228 -27.44 9.12 9.57
CA LYS A 228 -27.63 8.16 10.66
C LYS A 228 -26.38 7.34 10.97
N THR A 229 -25.43 7.29 10.05
CA THR A 229 -24.28 6.39 10.09
C THR A 229 -22.99 7.18 10.18
N SER A 230 -22.08 6.72 11.04
CA SER A 230 -20.67 7.14 11.04
C SER A 230 -19.79 5.93 10.78
N ILE A 231 -18.70 6.13 10.05
CA ILE A 231 -17.73 5.10 9.71
C ILE A 231 -16.39 5.48 10.31
N GLN A 232 -15.73 4.50 10.91
CA GLN A 232 -14.35 4.63 11.38
C GLN A 232 -13.42 4.43 10.19
N TRP A 233 -12.64 5.46 9.86
CA TRP A 233 -11.61 5.40 8.82
C TRP A 233 -10.23 5.39 9.46
N PRO A 234 -9.25 4.69 8.85
CA PRO A 234 -7.86 4.81 9.28
C PRO A 234 -7.36 6.24 9.00
N LEU A 235 -6.53 6.76 9.91
CA LEU A 235 -5.74 7.95 9.63
C LEU A 235 -4.61 7.57 8.66
N PHE A 236 -4.07 8.55 7.95
CA PHE A 236 -2.93 8.32 7.07
C PHE A 236 -1.69 8.98 7.67
N GLU A 237 -0.81 8.18 8.27
CA GLU A 237 0.35 8.69 9.01
C GLU A 237 1.60 8.89 8.13
N ASP A 238 2.45 9.84 8.53
CA ASP A 238 3.78 10.09 7.95
C ASP A 238 4.83 9.61 8.95
N TYR A 239 5.17 8.32 8.86
CA TYR A 239 6.06 7.66 9.81
C TYR A 239 7.53 7.85 9.43
N THR A 240 8.39 7.90 10.45
CA THR A 240 9.82 7.64 10.23
C THR A 240 10.03 6.19 9.77
N ARG A 241 11.10 5.95 9.00
CA ARG A 241 11.48 4.59 8.56
C ARG A 241 11.55 3.59 9.71
N ASP A 242 12.22 3.97 10.80
CA ASP A 242 12.41 3.10 11.95
C ASP A 242 11.08 2.79 12.66
N ARG A 243 10.20 3.79 12.78
CA ARG A 243 8.87 3.62 13.36
C ARG A 243 8.02 2.65 12.54
N ALA A 244 7.97 2.81 11.22
CA ALA A 244 7.21 1.91 10.34
C ALA A 244 7.73 0.46 10.44
N ILE A 245 9.05 0.27 10.42
CA ILE A 245 9.67 -1.06 10.60
C ILE A 245 9.35 -1.65 11.99
N GLN A 246 9.40 -0.84 13.05
CA GLN A 246 9.04 -1.26 14.39
C GLN A 246 7.58 -1.72 14.48
N LEU A 247 6.64 -0.93 13.96
CA LEU A 247 5.21 -1.28 13.91
C LEU A 247 4.97 -2.55 13.10
N GLY A 248 5.69 -2.74 11.99
CA GLY A 248 5.60 -3.94 11.17
C GLY A 248 6.08 -5.20 11.89
N LYS A 249 7.15 -5.10 12.69
CA LYS A 249 7.61 -6.20 13.57
C LYS A 249 6.57 -6.56 14.63
N GLN A 250 5.80 -5.58 15.10
CA GLN A 250 4.72 -5.77 16.07
C GLN A 250 3.40 -6.24 15.45
N GLY A 251 3.31 -6.31 14.11
CA GLY A 251 2.06 -6.60 13.40
C GLY A 251 1.00 -5.49 13.53
N LYS A 252 1.44 -4.25 13.78
CA LYS A 252 0.58 -3.07 14.00
C LYS A 252 0.60 -2.07 12.86
N LEU A 253 1.55 -2.17 11.93
CA LEU A 253 1.55 -1.33 10.73
C LEU A 253 0.42 -1.79 9.82
N ASP A 254 -0.55 -0.93 9.60
CA ASP A 254 -1.64 -1.17 8.66
C ASP A 254 -1.22 -0.72 7.24
N SER A 255 -2.20 -0.44 6.38
CA SER A 255 -1.99 -0.01 5.00
C SER A 255 -2.33 1.47 4.79
N SER A 256 -2.19 2.33 5.79
CA SER A 256 -2.52 3.76 5.67
C SER A 256 -1.36 4.64 6.11
N PHE A 257 -0.25 4.60 5.40
CA PHE A 257 0.93 5.36 5.80
C PHE A 257 1.83 5.76 4.64
N MET A 258 2.68 6.75 4.90
CA MET A 258 3.85 7.06 4.12
C MET A 258 5.14 6.99 4.94
N VAL A 259 6.25 6.83 4.23
CA VAL A 259 7.61 6.95 4.76
C VAL A 259 8.46 7.73 3.76
N SER A 260 9.23 8.69 4.26
CA SER A 260 10.38 9.26 3.54
C SER A 260 11.67 8.60 4.04
N ALA A 261 12.51 8.13 3.12
CA ALA A 261 13.75 7.44 3.45
C ALA A 261 14.80 7.57 2.34
N VAL A 262 16.06 7.34 2.72
CA VAL A 262 17.18 7.16 1.79
C VAL A 262 17.34 5.66 1.53
N GLY A 263 16.95 5.24 0.33
CA GLY A 263 17.10 3.86 -0.14
C GLY A 263 18.54 3.53 -0.50
N SER A 264 18.86 2.24 -0.53
CA SER A 264 20.15 1.73 -1.00
C SER A 264 19.96 0.49 -1.89
N LEU A 265 21.05 -0.13 -2.34
CA LEU A 265 21.01 -1.45 -2.97
C LEU A 265 20.47 -2.55 -2.04
N THR A 266 20.59 -2.36 -0.73
CA THR A 266 19.94 -3.23 0.27
C THR A 266 18.50 -2.78 0.46
N PRO A 267 17.51 -3.68 0.29
CA PRO A 267 16.11 -3.30 0.37
C PRO A 267 15.70 -2.90 1.78
N ASP A 268 14.95 -1.81 1.88
CA ASP A 268 14.10 -1.53 3.03
C ASP A 268 12.88 -2.43 2.99
N VAL A 269 12.50 -3.02 4.14
CA VAL A 269 11.39 -3.97 4.22
C VAL A 269 10.36 -3.50 5.24
N TYR A 270 9.20 -3.07 4.75
CA TYR A 270 8.05 -2.68 5.55
C TYR A 270 7.05 -3.85 5.61
N THR A 271 6.68 -4.29 6.81
CA THR A 271 5.70 -5.36 6.98
C THR A 271 4.35 -4.78 7.36
N ILE A 272 3.38 -4.84 6.44
CA ILE A 272 2.00 -4.41 6.71
C ILE A 272 1.14 -5.59 7.16
N THR A 273 0.11 -5.32 7.93
CA THR A 273 -0.89 -6.31 8.36
C THR A 273 -2.26 -5.94 7.81
N VAL A 274 -2.83 -6.82 6.99
CA VAL A 274 -4.15 -6.67 6.40
C VAL A 274 -5.13 -7.54 7.18
N THR A 275 -6.09 -6.90 7.83
CA THR A 275 -7.07 -7.55 8.73
C THR A 275 -8.48 -7.65 8.14
N GLU A 276 -8.75 -6.91 7.06
CA GLU A 276 -10.04 -6.91 6.38
C GLU A 276 -9.87 -6.88 4.86
N PRO A 277 -10.89 -7.31 4.09
CA PRO A 277 -10.81 -7.31 2.64
C PRO A 277 -10.62 -5.90 2.11
N GLN A 278 -9.65 -5.71 1.21
CA GLN A 278 -9.31 -4.40 0.67
C GLN A 278 -8.43 -4.51 -0.58
N TYR A 279 -8.45 -3.45 -1.38
CA TYR A 279 -7.38 -3.12 -2.30
C TYR A 279 -6.25 -2.46 -1.52
N VAL A 280 -5.03 -2.92 -1.73
CA VAL A 280 -3.81 -2.28 -1.20
C VAL A 280 -3.04 -1.73 -2.37
N THR A 281 -2.83 -0.43 -2.37
CA THR A 281 -2.09 0.32 -3.37
C THR A 281 -0.74 0.73 -2.79
N VAL A 282 0.34 0.45 -3.50
CA VAL A 282 1.69 0.82 -3.10
C VAL A 282 2.35 1.64 -4.20
N LEU A 283 2.93 2.78 -3.84
CA LEU A 283 3.65 3.68 -4.74
C LEU A 283 5.01 4.01 -4.13
N THR A 284 6.07 3.96 -4.93
CA THR A 284 7.38 4.51 -4.58
C THR A 284 7.66 5.71 -5.48
N ALA A 285 7.46 6.91 -4.95
CA ALA A 285 7.75 8.14 -5.66
C ALA A 285 9.22 8.53 -5.42
N PRO A 286 10.00 8.79 -6.47
CA PRO A 286 11.37 9.26 -6.30
C PRO A 286 11.40 10.73 -5.86
N SER A 287 12.43 11.13 -5.11
CA SER A 287 12.69 12.56 -4.81
C SER A 287 13.17 13.32 -6.06
N ILE A 288 13.95 12.68 -6.93
CA ILE A 288 14.50 13.28 -8.16
C ILE A 288 13.90 12.68 -9.43
N TYR A 289 14.31 13.21 -10.59
CA TYR A 289 13.91 12.67 -11.89
C TYR A 289 14.40 11.22 -12.09
N ALA A 290 13.75 10.52 -13.04
CA ALA A 290 13.98 9.12 -13.44
C ALA A 290 13.30 8.03 -12.59
N LYS A 291 13.28 6.82 -13.17
CA LYS A 291 13.07 5.60 -12.41
C LYS A 291 14.29 5.44 -11.50
N ASN A 292 14.05 5.03 -10.27
CA ASN A 292 15.11 4.94 -9.26
C ASN A 292 15.01 3.69 -8.38
N PHE A 293 13.86 2.97 -8.42
CA PHE A 293 13.55 1.95 -7.42
C PHE A 293 12.94 0.69 -7.99
N LEU A 294 13.34 -0.44 -7.42
CA LEU A 294 12.73 -1.75 -7.54
C LEU A 294 11.82 -1.99 -6.34
N MET A 295 10.58 -2.42 -6.59
CA MET A 295 9.64 -2.76 -5.52
C MET A 295 9.19 -4.21 -5.63
N THR A 296 9.18 -4.92 -4.50
CA THR A 296 8.68 -6.30 -4.40
C THR A 296 7.70 -6.42 -3.25
N VAL A 297 6.54 -7.04 -3.49
CA VAL A 297 5.57 -7.38 -2.43
C VAL A 297 5.47 -8.88 -2.29
N LYS A 298 5.62 -9.37 -1.07
CA LYS A 298 5.66 -10.80 -0.74
C LYS A 298 4.78 -11.10 0.47
N GLU A 299 3.96 -12.15 0.40
CA GLU A 299 3.23 -12.62 1.59
C GLU A 299 4.21 -13.28 2.57
N LYS A 300 4.20 -12.82 3.81
CA LYS A 300 5.27 -13.08 4.79
C LYS A 300 5.34 -14.54 5.22
N LYS A 301 4.21 -15.23 5.35
CA LYS A 301 4.14 -16.60 5.88
C LYS A 301 4.54 -17.63 4.82
N SER A 302 3.97 -17.54 3.63
CA SER A 302 4.22 -18.44 2.49
C SER A 302 5.48 -18.08 1.72
N LYS A 303 6.00 -16.85 1.90
CA LYS A 303 7.10 -16.27 1.11
C LYS A 303 6.78 -16.14 -0.38
N GLN A 304 5.51 -16.23 -0.75
CA GLN A 304 5.04 -16.06 -2.11
C GLN A 304 5.19 -14.61 -2.57
N ILE A 305 5.86 -14.39 -3.70
CA ILE A 305 5.96 -13.08 -4.32
C ILE A 305 4.62 -12.76 -4.99
N ILE A 306 3.95 -11.72 -4.50
CA ILE A 306 2.70 -11.25 -5.06
C ILE A 306 2.98 -10.47 -6.35
N ALA A 307 3.91 -9.53 -6.30
CA ALA A 307 4.25 -8.69 -7.43
C ALA A 307 5.70 -8.17 -7.32
N LYS A 308 6.29 -7.88 -8.48
CA LYS A 308 7.51 -7.09 -8.63
C LYS A 308 7.20 -5.95 -9.60
N THR A 309 7.72 -4.77 -9.32
CA THR A 309 7.56 -3.62 -10.20
C THR A 309 8.79 -2.73 -10.18
N GLY A 310 8.87 -1.80 -11.15
CA GLY A 310 10.08 -1.03 -11.39
C GLY A 310 11.05 -1.82 -12.25
N SER A 311 10.61 -2.65 -13.20
CA SER A 311 11.48 -3.08 -14.30
C SER A 311 11.33 -2.18 -15.51
N SER A 312 10.13 -1.60 -15.72
CA SER A 312 9.89 -0.60 -16.77
C SER A 312 10.61 0.72 -16.47
N VAL A 313 11.37 1.24 -17.45
CA VAL A 313 12.06 2.55 -17.39
C VAL A 313 11.12 3.75 -17.53
N TYR A 314 9.85 3.51 -17.79
CA TYR A 314 8.93 4.53 -18.25
C TYR A 314 7.93 5.03 -17.21
N PHE A 315 7.71 4.26 -16.14
CA PHE A 315 6.67 4.53 -15.16
C PHE A 315 7.25 4.61 -13.75
N THR A 316 6.62 5.43 -12.91
CA THR A 316 6.89 5.38 -11.47
C THR A 316 6.52 3.99 -10.94
N PRO A 317 7.36 3.34 -10.12
CA PRO A 317 7.04 2.04 -9.53
C PRO A 317 5.78 2.11 -8.66
N TRP A 318 4.73 1.40 -9.09
CA TRP A 318 3.50 1.23 -8.33
C TRP A 318 2.88 -0.14 -8.57
N LEU A 319 2.08 -0.60 -7.61
CA LEU A 319 1.22 -1.77 -7.75
C LEU A 319 -0.06 -1.61 -6.94
N GLN A 320 -1.08 -2.37 -7.32
CA GLN A 320 -2.29 -2.55 -6.53
C GLN A 320 -2.68 -4.02 -6.53
N PHE A 321 -2.92 -4.59 -5.36
CA PHE A 321 -3.40 -5.96 -5.21
C PHE A 321 -4.68 -6.00 -4.39
N PHE A 322 -5.50 -7.03 -4.63
CA PHE A 322 -6.76 -7.21 -3.93
C PHE A 322 -6.68 -8.39 -2.96
N VAL A 323 -6.95 -8.12 -1.68
CA VAL A 323 -7.10 -9.14 -0.64
C VAL A 323 -8.58 -9.48 -0.50
N GLU A 324 -8.95 -10.64 -1.03
CA GLU A 324 -10.33 -11.15 -0.98
C GLU A 324 -10.73 -11.62 0.43
N PRO A 325 -12.03 -11.62 0.77
CA PRO A 325 -12.51 -12.15 2.05
C PRO A 325 -12.09 -13.59 2.34
N SER A 326 -12.05 -14.43 1.30
CA SER A 326 -11.61 -15.83 1.39
C SER A 326 -10.14 -15.97 1.81
N SER A 327 -9.29 -15.00 1.46
CA SER A 327 -7.87 -15.00 1.80
C SER A 327 -7.62 -14.75 3.29
N LEU A 328 -8.59 -14.15 3.98
CA LEU A 328 -8.54 -13.81 5.40
C LEU A 328 -9.26 -14.83 6.28
N ALA A 329 -9.76 -15.93 5.72
CA ALA A 329 -10.49 -16.97 6.47
C ALA A 329 -9.65 -17.61 7.59
N ASN A 330 -8.33 -17.56 7.48
CA ASN A 330 -7.38 -18.08 8.48
C ASN A 330 -6.75 -16.99 9.35
N GLY A 331 -7.32 -15.79 9.36
CA GLY A 331 -6.83 -14.62 10.10
C GLY A 331 -6.13 -13.58 9.22
N PRO A 332 -5.56 -12.53 9.83
CA PRO A 332 -4.86 -11.47 9.13
C PRO A 332 -3.69 -11.97 8.29
N LEU A 333 -3.46 -11.32 7.15
CA LEU A 333 -2.29 -11.57 6.30
C LEU A 333 -1.24 -10.50 6.53
N GLN A 334 0.03 -10.89 6.43
CA GLN A 334 1.15 -9.95 6.50
C GLN A 334 1.89 -9.91 5.17
N PHE A 335 2.19 -8.71 4.69
CA PHE A 335 2.91 -8.50 3.44
C PHE A 335 4.19 -7.72 3.70
N GLU A 336 5.31 -8.25 3.18
CA GLU A 336 6.61 -7.58 3.16
C GLU A 336 6.69 -6.77 1.85
N ILE A 337 6.73 -5.44 1.97
CA ILE A 337 6.97 -4.48 0.90
C ILE A 337 8.45 -4.13 0.94
N SER A 338 9.20 -4.56 -0.08
CA SER A 338 10.62 -4.31 -0.22
C SER A 338 10.87 -3.21 -1.24
N VAL A 339 11.64 -2.19 -0.88
CA VAL A 339 12.05 -1.09 -1.77
C VAL A 339 13.58 -1.04 -1.80
N ALA A 340 14.17 -1.15 -2.99
CA ALA A 340 15.61 -1.04 -3.21
C ALA A 340 15.89 -0.09 -4.37
N VAL A 341 17.05 0.56 -4.36
CA VAL A 341 17.52 1.35 -5.50
C VAL A 341 17.79 0.42 -6.68
N ASP A 342 17.38 0.83 -7.89
CA ASP A 342 17.73 0.11 -9.12
C ASP A 342 19.22 0.32 -9.42
N PRO A 343 20.06 -0.73 -9.45
CA PRO A 343 21.49 -0.59 -9.73
C PRO A 343 21.80 0.08 -11.07
N LEU A 344 20.87 0.02 -12.04
CA LEU A 344 21.05 0.64 -13.35
C LEU A 344 21.03 2.17 -13.28
N ASP A 345 20.28 2.75 -12.34
CA ASP A 345 20.13 4.20 -12.18
C ASP A 345 21.29 4.82 -11.39
N CYS A 346 22.16 3.98 -10.81
CA CYS A 346 23.36 4.39 -10.09
C CYS A 346 24.51 4.79 -11.03
N GLY A 347 24.53 4.28 -12.26
CA GLY A 347 25.66 4.43 -13.19
C GLY A 347 26.87 3.55 -12.84
N LEU A 348 27.80 3.41 -13.79
CA LEU A 348 28.90 2.42 -13.74
C LEU A 348 29.94 2.67 -12.63
N ALA A 349 29.99 3.86 -12.04
CA ALA A 349 31.03 4.26 -11.08
C ALA A 349 30.61 4.20 -9.60
N SER A 350 29.34 3.93 -9.29
CA SER A 350 28.77 4.06 -7.93
C SER A 350 28.23 2.74 -7.36
N VAL A 351 28.61 1.60 -7.96
CA VAL A 351 28.08 0.26 -7.61
C VAL A 351 28.32 -0.13 -6.13
N PHE A 352 29.19 0.59 -5.41
CA PHE A 352 29.48 0.34 -4.00
C PHE A 352 28.64 1.18 -3.04
N GLU A 353 28.11 2.34 -3.45
CA GLU A 353 27.39 3.29 -2.59
C GLU A 353 26.35 4.06 -3.40
N CYS A 354 25.24 3.40 -3.72
CA CYS A 354 24.13 4.03 -4.40
C CYS A 354 23.00 4.31 -3.42
N PHE A 355 22.74 5.59 -3.19
CA PHE A 355 21.73 6.08 -2.27
C PHE A 355 20.80 7.05 -2.98
N MET A 356 19.50 6.87 -2.80
CA MET A 356 18.49 7.75 -3.40
C MET A 356 17.31 7.93 -2.44
N GLU A 357 16.82 9.15 -2.33
CA GLU A 357 15.64 9.47 -1.53
C GLU A 357 14.35 9.01 -2.23
N TYR A 358 13.46 8.41 -1.46
CA TYR A 358 12.13 8.01 -1.90
C TYR A 358 11.07 8.33 -0.88
N TYR A 359 9.85 8.48 -1.40
CA TYR A 359 8.62 8.48 -0.64
C TYR A 359 7.85 7.19 -0.95
N LEU A 360 7.64 6.36 0.06
CA LEU A 360 6.77 5.19 -0.02
C LEU A 360 5.38 5.60 0.44
N TYR A 361 4.36 5.25 -0.34
CA TYR A 361 2.96 5.41 0.02
C TYR A 361 2.28 4.05 0.00
N VAL A 362 1.63 3.69 1.10
CA VAL A 362 0.78 2.51 1.20
C VAL A 362 -0.63 2.96 1.55
N VAL A 363 -1.58 2.69 0.65
CA VAL A 363 -2.99 3.09 0.78
C VAL A 363 -3.87 1.87 0.66
N GLY A 364 -4.56 1.57 1.75
CA GLY A 364 -5.60 0.56 1.84
C GLY A 364 -6.96 1.18 1.59
N SER A 365 -7.74 0.55 0.72
CA SER A 365 -9.19 0.72 0.83
C SER A 365 -9.68 0.07 2.14
N THR A 366 -10.93 0.27 2.51
CA THR A 366 -11.53 -0.46 3.64
C THR A 366 -12.58 -1.44 3.15
N LYS A 367 -13.04 -2.35 4.01
CA LYS A 367 -14.21 -3.18 3.71
C LYS A 367 -15.45 -2.35 3.38
N GLN A 368 -15.54 -1.10 3.89
CA GLN A 368 -16.63 -0.18 3.58
C GLN A 368 -16.64 0.21 2.10
N MET A 369 -15.47 0.30 1.47
CA MET A 369 -15.32 0.48 0.01
C MET A 369 -15.73 -0.75 -0.79
N LEU A 370 -15.90 -1.91 -0.16
CA LEU A 370 -16.25 -3.17 -0.83
C LEU A 370 -17.69 -3.59 -0.57
N ARG A 371 -18.51 -2.71 0.03
CA ARG A 371 -19.93 -2.96 0.33
C ARG A 371 -20.79 -3.20 -0.92
N LYS A 372 -20.33 -2.74 -2.08
CA LYS A 372 -20.97 -2.95 -3.40
C LYS A 372 -19.98 -3.68 -4.32
N PRO A 373 -20.48 -4.52 -5.24
CA PRO A 373 -19.62 -5.16 -6.23
C PRO A 373 -18.87 -4.11 -7.06
N SER A 374 -17.55 -4.25 -7.15
CA SER A 374 -16.74 -3.46 -8.08
C SER A 374 -16.83 -4.02 -9.49
N ILE A 375 -16.42 -3.22 -10.47
CA ILE A 375 -16.31 -3.69 -11.86
C ILE A 375 -15.25 -4.80 -11.93
N ALA A 376 -15.63 -5.92 -12.53
CA ALA A 376 -14.70 -7.00 -12.81
C ALA A 376 -13.87 -6.65 -14.04
N TYR A 377 -12.61 -6.28 -13.81
CA TYR A 377 -11.65 -6.10 -14.89
C TYR A 377 -11.03 -7.43 -15.33
N SER A 378 -10.69 -7.55 -16.61
CA SER A 378 -9.83 -8.62 -17.12
C SER A 378 -8.95 -8.11 -18.25
N GLY A 379 -7.84 -8.80 -18.48
CA GLY A 379 -6.85 -8.43 -19.48
C GLY A 379 -5.46 -8.91 -19.07
N PRO A 380 -4.49 -8.87 -19.99
CA PRO A 380 -3.13 -9.35 -19.74
C PRO A 380 -2.36 -8.53 -18.69
N TYR A 381 -2.86 -7.35 -18.33
CA TYR A 381 -2.27 -6.50 -17.30
C TYR A 381 -2.68 -6.88 -15.86
N ILE A 382 -3.71 -7.74 -15.71
CA ILE A 382 -4.12 -8.25 -14.40
C ILE A 382 -3.55 -9.65 -14.24
N ASN A 383 -2.60 -9.76 -13.32
CA ASN A 383 -1.97 -11.02 -13.00
C ASN A 383 -2.59 -11.64 -11.76
N LYS A 384 -2.37 -12.95 -11.62
CA LYS A 384 -2.73 -13.72 -10.43
C LYS A 384 -1.46 -14.34 -9.86
N SER A 385 -1.16 -14.05 -8.61
CA SER A 385 -0.11 -14.74 -7.87
C SER A 385 -0.76 -15.77 -6.96
N CYS A 386 -0.42 -17.03 -7.21
CA CYS A 386 -0.59 -18.18 -6.34
C CYS A 386 0.81 -18.81 -6.31
#